data_AF-A0A538PVT7-F1
#
_entry.id   AF-A0A538PVT7-F1
#
_cell.length_a   1.000
_cell.length_b   1.000
_cell.length_c   1.000
_cell.angle_alpha   90.00
_cell.angle_beta   90.00
_cell.angle_gamma   90.00
#
_symmetry.space_group_name_H-M   'P 1'
#
loop_
_entity.id
_entity.type
_entity.pdbx_description
1 polymer ?
#
loop_
_entity_poly.entity_id
_entity_poly.type
_entity_poly.pdbx_seq_one_letter_code
_entity_poly.pdbx_strand_id
1 'polypeptide(L)'
;MTCLLAFASGCQEPGNPGGDTQPLDPTRHLYAGPAREVQLIANQAVLGFYADGGAFRAGYVTHDVAVQDGITELTPYHYTAAGVRTVGGALGVETGGILREDGTDLGGGSAARTSPSGAVEITRGAAVEVLTNREDGIEQAWRFAAAPDGRGDLTVNVQITGQRFVGQTANGLHFQSSDGLGFRYSHAVWLDAAGHEWPIQATWQDDHIAITVPGELVA
;
A
#
# COMPACT_ATOMS: atom_id res chain seq x y z
N MET A 1 -19.21 -60.94 -28.17
CA MET A 1 -20.56 -61.44 -27.93
C MET A 1 -21.51 -60.28 -28.19
N THR A 2 -22.28 -60.41 -29.27
CA THR A 2 -23.15 -59.42 -29.90
C THR A 2 -24.48 -59.28 -29.15
N CYS A 3 -25.06 -58.07 -29.10
CA CYS A 3 -26.51 -57.74 -29.19
C CYS A 3 -26.77 -56.35 -28.58
N LEU A 4 -27.69 -55.51 -29.03
CA LEU A 4 -28.43 -55.30 -30.28
C LEU A 4 -29.09 -53.92 -30.08
N LEU A 5 -29.18 -53.10 -31.13
CA LEU A 5 -29.89 -51.83 -31.11
C LEU A 5 -31.41 -52.03 -30.94
N ALA A 6 -32.08 -51.05 -30.30
CA ALA A 6 -33.43 -50.65 -30.65
C ALA A 6 -33.53 -49.12 -30.58
N PHE A 7 -33.83 -48.50 -31.71
CA PHE A 7 -34.23 -47.10 -31.82
C PHE A 7 -35.74 -46.99 -31.52
N ALA A 8 -36.13 -45.96 -30.77
CA ALA A 8 -37.47 -45.41 -30.80
C ALA A 8 -37.37 -43.90 -31.02
N SER A 9 -37.83 -43.44 -32.18
CA SER A 9 -38.05 -42.03 -32.49
C SER A 9 -39.22 -41.49 -31.66
N GLY A 10 -39.02 -40.37 -30.98
CA GLY A 10 -40.09 -39.49 -30.50
C GLY A 10 -39.76 -38.07 -30.94
N CYS A 11 -40.56 -37.52 -31.85
CA CYS A 11 -40.48 -36.14 -32.29
C CYS A 11 -40.83 -35.21 -31.12
N GLN A 12 -39.90 -34.36 -30.68
CA GLN A 12 -40.20 -33.28 -29.75
C GLN A 12 -40.55 -32.02 -30.56
N GLU A 13 -41.78 -31.54 -30.41
CA GLU A 13 -42.22 -30.23 -30.91
C GLU A 13 -41.40 -29.09 -30.28
N PRO A 14 -41.19 -27.96 -30.99
CA PRO A 14 -40.59 -26.78 -30.39
C PRO A 14 -41.57 -26.15 -29.41
N GLY A 15 -41.31 -26.34 -28.12
CA GLY A 15 -42.03 -25.67 -27.04
C GLY A 15 -41.90 -24.16 -27.14
N ASN A 16 -43.02 -23.50 -27.38
CA ASN A 16 -43.20 -22.06 -27.31
C ASN A 16 -42.83 -21.53 -25.90
N PRO A 17 -41.87 -20.61 -25.72
CA PRO A 17 -41.61 -19.97 -24.42
C PRO A 17 -42.63 -18.85 -24.21
N GLY A 18 -43.89 -19.22 -24.04
CA GLY A 18 -44.98 -18.32 -23.71
C GLY A 18 -45.49 -18.57 -22.30
N GLY A 19 -45.10 -17.72 -21.36
CA GLY A 19 -45.83 -17.50 -20.10
C GLY A 19 -45.23 -18.13 -18.85
N ASP A 20 -44.54 -17.31 -18.04
CA ASP A 20 -45.06 -16.93 -16.72
C ASP A 20 -44.08 -15.95 -16.04
N THR A 21 -44.12 -14.68 -16.46
CA THR A 21 -43.75 -13.59 -15.56
C THR A 21 -44.85 -13.48 -14.52
N GLN A 22 -44.66 -14.17 -13.40
CA GLN A 22 -45.51 -14.04 -12.23
C GLN A 22 -45.51 -12.56 -11.80
N PRO A 23 -46.68 -11.89 -11.70
CA PRO A 23 -46.74 -10.51 -11.23
C PRO A 23 -46.10 -10.42 -9.85
N LEU A 24 -45.20 -9.46 -9.65
CA LEU A 24 -44.65 -9.17 -8.33
C LEU A 24 -45.80 -8.86 -7.38
N ASP A 25 -45.92 -9.61 -6.29
CA ASP A 25 -46.91 -9.38 -5.24
C ASP A 25 -46.69 -7.97 -4.65
N PRO A 26 -47.65 -7.03 -4.82
CA PRO A 26 -47.51 -5.65 -4.38
C PRO A 26 -47.48 -5.50 -2.85
N THR A 27 -47.80 -6.56 -2.10
CA THR A 27 -47.73 -6.59 -0.62
C THR A 27 -46.40 -7.12 -0.08
N ARG A 28 -45.48 -7.55 -0.96
CA ARG A 28 -44.13 -7.92 -0.56
C ARG A 28 -43.32 -6.66 -0.28
N HIS A 29 -43.41 -6.16 0.95
CA HIS A 29 -42.56 -5.09 1.42
C HIS A 29 -41.09 -5.53 1.29
N LEU A 30 -40.39 -4.97 0.31
CA LEU A 30 -38.93 -5.06 0.24
C LEU A 30 -38.40 -4.39 1.51
N TYR A 31 -37.90 -5.20 2.45
CA TYR A 31 -37.21 -4.71 3.62
C TYR A 31 -35.84 -4.20 3.17
N ALA A 32 -35.75 -2.90 2.89
CA ALA A 32 -34.47 -2.21 2.82
C ALA A 32 -34.03 -1.92 4.26
N GLY A 33 -32.88 -2.47 4.65
CA GLY A 33 -32.18 -1.99 5.84
C GLY A 33 -31.78 -0.51 5.68
N PRO A 34 -31.29 0.16 6.74
CA PRO A 34 -30.83 1.53 6.62
C PRO A 34 -29.80 1.66 5.49
N ALA A 35 -29.90 2.73 4.70
CA ALA A 35 -28.97 3.01 3.62
C ALA A 35 -27.53 3.00 4.16
N ARG A 36 -26.68 2.17 3.57
CA ARG A 36 -25.24 2.15 3.83
C ARG A 36 -24.58 2.91 2.70
N GLU A 37 -23.76 3.90 3.02
CA GLU A 37 -22.94 4.56 2.00
C GLU A 37 -21.89 3.57 1.46
N VAL A 38 -21.98 3.24 0.17
CA VAL A 38 -21.03 2.36 -0.52
C VAL A 38 -19.70 3.09 -0.80
N GLN A 39 -19.71 4.43 -0.79
CA GLN A 39 -18.55 5.28 -1.11
C GLN A 39 -17.37 5.10 -0.13
N LEU A 40 -17.66 4.96 1.17
CA LEU A 40 -16.64 4.85 2.23
C LEU A 40 -15.93 3.48 2.22
N ILE A 41 -16.61 2.41 1.82
CA ILE A 41 -16.01 1.07 1.65
C ILE A 41 -15.23 1.01 0.33
N ALA A 42 -15.73 1.64 -0.73
CA ALA A 42 -15.10 1.61 -2.04
C ALA A 42 -13.72 2.31 -2.06
N ASN A 43 -13.57 3.49 -1.48
CA ASN A 43 -12.28 4.19 -1.47
C ASN A 43 -11.20 3.41 -0.70
N GLN A 44 -11.56 2.81 0.44
CA GLN A 44 -10.65 1.99 1.22
C GLN A 44 -10.30 0.67 0.51
N ALA A 45 -11.25 0.08 -0.23
CA ALA A 45 -11.01 -1.11 -1.06
C ALA A 45 -10.17 -0.82 -2.31
N VAL A 46 -10.31 0.37 -2.91
CA VAL A 46 -9.56 0.80 -4.10
C VAL A 46 -8.09 1.06 -3.75
N LEU A 47 -7.83 1.65 -2.57
CA LEU A 47 -6.46 1.94 -2.13
C LEU A 47 -5.82 0.78 -1.37
N GLY A 48 -6.59 -0.14 -0.79
CA GLY A 48 -6.06 -1.20 0.06
C GLY A 48 -5.08 -2.14 -0.65
N PHE A 49 -4.04 -2.54 0.08
CA PHE A 49 -3.14 -3.60 -0.37
C PHE A 49 -3.85 -4.96 -0.38
N TYR A 50 -3.53 -5.77 -1.38
CA TYR A 50 -3.95 -7.16 -1.48
C TYR A 50 -2.75 -8.07 -1.74
N ALA A 51 -2.85 -9.33 -1.31
CA ALA A 51 -1.81 -10.32 -1.57
C ALA A 51 -1.90 -10.84 -3.01
N ASP A 52 -0.76 -10.89 -3.71
CA ASP A 52 -0.62 -11.43 -5.05
C ASP A 52 0.77 -12.05 -5.25
N GLY A 53 0.83 -13.34 -5.58
CA GLY A 53 2.07 -14.01 -5.98
C GLY A 53 3.22 -13.97 -4.97
N GLY A 54 2.94 -13.84 -3.67
CA GLY A 54 3.96 -13.71 -2.62
C GLY A 54 4.38 -12.27 -2.31
N ALA A 55 3.78 -11.29 -2.99
CA ALA A 55 3.92 -9.87 -2.71
C ALA A 55 2.59 -9.29 -2.20
N PHE A 56 2.64 -8.09 -1.63
CA PHE A 56 1.47 -7.25 -1.44
C PHE A 56 1.45 -6.17 -2.53
N ARG A 57 0.31 -5.97 -3.17
CA ARG A 57 0.17 -4.99 -4.25
C ARG A 57 -0.89 -3.96 -3.92
N ALA A 58 -0.65 -2.73 -4.35
CA ALA A 58 -1.61 -1.65 -4.35
C ALA A 58 -1.28 -0.70 -5.52
N GLY A 59 -2.05 0.37 -5.64
CA GLY A 59 -1.78 1.42 -6.61
C GLY A 59 -2.96 2.37 -6.68
N TYR A 60 -2.76 3.45 -7.41
CA TYR A 60 -3.83 4.37 -7.76
C TYR A 60 -3.51 5.05 -9.10
N VAL A 61 -4.18 6.14 -9.44
CA VAL A 61 -4.12 6.78 -10.77
C VAL A 61 -2.72 7.22 -11.23
N THR A 62 -1.76 7.33 -10.33
CA THR A 62 -0.40 7.87 -10.58
C THR A 62 0.72 6.88 -10.35
N HIS A 63 0.45 5.72 -9.72
CA HIS A 63 1.51 4.81 -9.33
C HIS A 63 0.99 3.39 -9.03
N ASP A 64 1.89 2.42 -9.20
CA ASP A 64 1.72 1.05 -8.71
C ASP A 64 2.70 0.84 -7.54
N VAL A 65 2.31 -0.01 -6.60
CA VAL A 65 3.14 -0.40 -5.45
C VAL A 65 3.20 -1.91 -5.34
N ALA A 66 4.40 -2.44 -5.12
CA ALA A 66 4.60 -3.83 -4.71
C ALA A 66 5.47 -3.86 -3.45
N VAL A 67 5.08 -4.67 -2.45
CA VAL A 67 5.87 -4.94 -1.25
C VAL A 67 6.24 -6.41 -1.24
N GLN A 68 7.53 -6.71 -1.28
CA GLN A 68 8.05 -8.06 -1.26
C GLN A 68 9.34 -8.11 -0.46
N ASP A 69 9.49 -9.10 0.42
CA ASP A 69 10.69 -9.31 1.24
C ASP A 69 11.12 -8.07 2.06
N GLY A 70 10.16 -7.21 2.43
CA GLY A 70 10.41 -5.98 3.17
C GLY A 70 10.85 -4.78 2.31
N ILE A 71 10.93 -4.95 0.99
CA ILE A 71 11.22 -3.89 0.03
C ILE A 71 9.91 -3.40 -0.59
N THR A 72 9.72 -2.08 -0.62
CA THR A 72 8.60 -1.43 -1.29
C THR A 72 9.08 -0.86 -2.61
N GLU A 73 8.54 -1.36 -3.72
CA GLU A 73 8.78 -0.84 -5.06
C GLU A 73 7.61 0.04 -5.48
N LEU A 74 7.89 1.32 -5.77
CA LEU A 74 6.92 2.27 -6.32
C LEU A 74 7.23 2.54 -7.79
N THR A 75 6.25 2.35 -8.66
CA THR A 75 6.38 2.63 -10.09
C THR A 75 5.43 3.75 -10.49
N PRO A 76 5.94 4.95 -10.85
CA PRO A 76 5.09 6.08 -11.19
C PRO A 76 4.63 5.96 -12.63
N TYR A 77 3.47 6.52 -12.94
CA TYR A 77 3.00 6.66 -14.30
C TYR A 77 2.08 7.86 -14.45
N HIS A 78 1.92 8.31 -15.69
CA HIS A 78 0.91 9.30 -16.04
C HIS A 78 0.23 8.92 -17.34
N TYR A 79 -0.92 9.54 -17.60
CA TYR A 79 -1.62 9.40 -18.86
C TYR A 79 -1.41 10.64 -19.71
N THR A 80 -1.06 10.45 -20.97
CA THR A 80 -1.02 11.55 -21.94
C THR A 80 -2.45 12.05 -22.23
N ALA A 81 -2.58 13.20 -22.90
CA ALA A 81 -3.88 13.71 -23.32
C ALA A 81 -4.66 12.73 -24.23
N ALA A 82 -3.97 11.80 -24.90
CA ALA A 82 -4.57 10.74 -25.71
C ALA A 82 -4.97 9.49 -24.90
N GLY A 83 -4.80 9.50 -23.57
CA GLY A 83 -5.11 8.37 -22.69
C GLY A 83 -4.04 7.27 -22.70
N VAL A 84 -2.86 7.51 -23.26
CA VAL A 84 -1.76 6.53 -23.28
C VAL A 84 -0.99 6.59 -21.96
N ARG A 85 -0.88 5.45 -21.26
CA ARG A 85 -0.08 5.33 -20.04
C ARG A 85 1.42 5.37 -20.37
N THR A 86 2.14 6.27 -19.71
CA THR A 86 3.61 6.34 -19.74
C THR A 86 4.13 6.01 -18.35
N VAL A 87 4.99 5.00 -18.26
CA VAL A 87 5.53 4.47 -17.01
C VAL A 87 6.94 5.03 -16.81
N GLY A 88 7.24 5.47 -15.59
CA GLY A 88 8.58 5.87 -15.17
C GLY A 88 9.36 4.74 -14.54
N GLY A 89 10.62 5.01 -14.17
CA GLY A 89 11.44 4.01 -13.47
C GLY A 89 10.96 3.76 -12.05
N ALA A 90 11.08 2.52 -11.60
CA ALA A 90 10.72 2.13 -10.24
C ALA A 90 11.68 2.73 -9.19
N LEU A 91 11.13 3.06 -8.02
CA LEU A 91 11.86 3.42 -6.81
C LEU A 91 11.74 2.31 -5.79
N GLY A 92 12.84 1.69 -5.43
CA GLY A 92 12.89 0.76 -4.29
C GLY A 92 13.13 1.52 -2.99
N VAL A 93 12.32 1.24 -1.98
CA VAL A 93 12.37 1.82 -0.64
C VAL A 93 12.42 0.69 0.37
N GLU A 94 13.43 0.71 1.24
CA GLU A 94 13.60 -0.28 2.31
C GLU A 94 14.04 0.40 3.60
N THR A 95 13.41 0.06 4.73
CA THR A 95 13.95 0.43 6.05
C THR A 95 15.22 -0.37 6.31
N GLY A 96 16.38 0.26 6.13
CA GLY A 96 17.70 -0.36 6.26
C GLY A 96 18.23 -0.44 7.69
N GLY A 97 17.67 0.36 8.62
CA GLY A 97 18.04 0.31 10.03
C GLY A 97 17.23 1.25 10.90
N ILE A 98 17.12 0.91 12.18
CA ILE A 98 16.51 1.76 13.22
C ILE A 98 17.49 1.74 14.39
N LEU A 99 18.17 2.85 14.65
CA LEU A 99 19.30 2.89 15.58
C LEU A 99 19.15 4.01 16.60
N ARG A 100 19.73 3.81 17.77
CA ARG A 100 20.02 4.87 18.73
C ARG A 100 21.45 5.36 18.59
N GLU A 101 21.70 6.61 18.96
CA GLU A 101 23.02 7.24 18.95
C GLU A 101 24.06 6.45 19.78
N ASP A 102 23.64 5.81 20.86
CA ASP A 102 24.51 4.95 21.68
C ASP A 102 24.87 3.60 21.05
N GLY A 103 24.42 3.35 19.82
CA GLY A 103 24.69 2.12 19.05
C GLY A 103 23.67 1.01 19.28
N THR A 104 22.61 1.24 20.06
CA THR A 104 21.51 0.28 20.20
C THR A 104 20.80 0.11 18.86
N ASP A 105 20.82 -1.11 18.32
CA ASP A 105 20.05 -1.48 17.13
C ASP A 105 18.64 -1.96 17.55
N LEU A 106 17.63 -1.25 17.05
CA LEU A 106 16.21 -1.50 17.28
C LEU A 106 15.54 -2.15 16.07
N GLY A 107 16.26 -2.28 14.94
CA GLY A 107 15.77 -2.85 13.71
C GLY A 107 15.80 -4.38 13.70
N GLY A 108 15.40 -4.96 12.56
CA GLY A 108 15.46 -6.39 12.28
C GLY A 108 14.13 -6.99 11.84
N GLY A 109 14.14 -8.18 11.23
CA GLY A 109 12.93 -8.78 10.67
C GLY A 109 12.40 -8.05 9.42
N SER A 110 11.63 -8.79 8.64
CA SER A 110 10.99 -8.30 7.40
C SER A 110 9.64 -9.00 7.15
N ALA A 111 9.06 -9.60 8.20
CA ALA A 111 7.80 -10.31 8.09
C ALA A 111 6.66 -9.31 7.85
N ALA A 112 6.05 -9.39 6.66
CA ALA A 112 4.98 -8.52 6.21
C ALA A 112 3.62 -9.21 6.25
N ARG A 113 2.57 -8.46 6.61
CA ARG A 113 1.16 -8.89 6.57
C ARG A 113 0.25 -7.73 6.16
N THR A 114 -0.95 -8.01 5.69
CA THR A 114 -2.01 -7.00 5.56
C THR A 114 -2.75 -6.81 6.88
N SER A 115 -3.05 -5.56 7.22
CA SER A 115 -3.96 -5.21 8.32
C SER A 115 -5.43 -5.22 7.84
N PRO A 116 -6.41 -5.27 8.75
CA PRO A 116 -7.83 -5.14 8.39
C PRO A 116 -8.19 -3.80 7.72
N SER A 117 -7.36 -2.78 7.89
CA SER A 117 -7.57 -1.47 7.26
C SER A 117 -7.05 -1.39 5.82
N GLY A 118 -6.43 -2.46 5.30
CA GLY A 118 -5.83 -2.51 3.97
C GLY A 118 -4.41 -1.94 3.90
N ALA A 119 -3.73 -1.73 5.03
CA ALA A 119 -2.32 -1.35 5.07
C ALA A 119 -1.42 -2.60 5.08
N VAL A 120 -0.15 -2.47 4.70
CA VAL A 120 0.87 -3.49 4.96
C VAL A 120 1.61 -3.16 6.24
N GLU A 121 1.73 -4.13 7.13
CA GLU A 121 2.47 -4.05 8.37
C GLU A 121 3.70 -4.96 8.29
N ILE A 122 4.89 -4.39 8.45
CA ILE A 122 6.17 -5.09 8.42
C ILE A 122 6.79 -5.02 9.82
N THR A 123 7.10 -6.16 10.43
CA THR A 123 7.81 -6.18 11.71
C THR A 123 9.27 -5.80 11.51
N ARG A 124 9.71 -4.71 12.18
CA ARG A 124 11.06 -4.11 12.14
C ARG A 124 11.66 -4.04 13.56
N GLY A 125 11.88 -5.20 14.18
CA GLY A 125 12.43 -5.30 15.53
C GLY A 125 11.49 -4.67 16.57
N ALA A 126 11.91 -3.55 17.16
CA ALA A 126 11.13 -2.80 18.14
C ALA A 126 9.98 -1.98 17.53
N ALA A 127 9.97 -1.79 16.21
CA ALA A 127 8.94 -1.07 15.49
C ALA A 127 8.09 -1.98 14.58
N VAL A 128 6.88 -1.54 14.29
CA VAL A 128 6.10 -2.00 13.14
C VAL A 128 6.09 -0.90 12.10
N GLU A 129 6.67 -1.16 10.95
CA GLU A 129 6.54 -0.30 9.77
C GLU A 129 5.14 -0.52 9.16
N VAL A 130 4.42 0.57 8.91
CA VAL A 130 3.07 0.57 8.35
C VAL A 130 3.10 1.34 7.04
N LEU A 131 2.75 0.64 5.96
CA LEU A 131 2.64 1.20 4.61
C LEU A 131 1.17 1.36 4.26
N THR A 132 0.76 2.60 4.02
CA THR A 132 -0.61 2.94 3.60
C THR A 132 -0.57 3.55 2.21
N ASN A 133 -1.26 2.94 1.26
CA ASN A 133 -1.42 3.51 -0.07
C ASN A 133 -2.37 4.72 0.00
N ARG A 134 -1.99 5.80 -0.68
CA ARG A 134 -2.71 7.08 -0.74
C ARG A 134 -2.95 7.44 -2.20
N GLU A 135 -3.77 8.46 -2.46
CA GLU A 135 -4.06 8.87 -3.84
C GLU A 135 -2.82 9.43 -4.56
N ASP A 136 -1.91 10.06 -3.82
CA ASP A 136 -0.73 10.76 -4.30
C ASP A 136 0.60 10.04 -4.04
N GLY A 137 0.54 8.80 -3.53
CA GLY A 137 1.72 7.98 -3.25
C GLY A 137 1.47 7.00 -2.12
N ILE A 138 2.49 6.74 -1.30
CA ILE A 138 2.36 5.93 -0.09
C ILE A 138 2.76 6.75 1.14
N GLU A 139 2.16 6.42 2.26
CA GLU A 139 2.59 6.83 3.58
C GLU A 139 3.35 5.69 4.24
N GLN A 140 4.52 6.01 4.79
CA GLN A 140 5.37 5.10 5.55
C GLN A 140 5.46 5.63 6.99
N ALA A 141 5.13 4.77 7.96
CA ALA A 141 5.16 5.11 9.38
C ALA A 141 5.84 4.00 10.19
N TRP A 142 6.57 4.35 11.24
CA TRP A 142 7.12 3.38 12.20
C TRP A 142 6.44 3.56 13.54
N ARG A 143 5.75 2.51 13.99
CA ARG A 143 5.03 2.51 15.27
C ARG A 143 5.82 1.73 16.30
N PHE A 144 6.15 2.39 17.40
CA PHE A 144 6.75 1.77 18.57
C PHE A 144 5.67 1.49 19.62
N ALA A 145 5.73 0.34 20.27
CA ALA A 145 4.75 -0.04 21.30
C ALA A 145 4.96 0.73 22.62
N ALA A 146 6.17 1.24 22.83
CA ALA A 146 6.59 2.04 23.98
C ALA A 146 7.73 2.97 23.52
N ALA A 147 8.21 3.83 24.42
CA ALA A 147 9.44 4.59 24.19
C ALA A 147 10.57 3.65 23.74
N PRO A 148 11.24 3.94 22.61
CA PRO A 148 12.34 3.11 22.12
C PRO A 148 13.47 2.98 23.16
N ASP A 149 13.98 1.77 23.36
CA ASP A 149 15.13 1.53 24.24
C ASP A 149 16.40 2.24 23.73
N GLY A 150 17.37 2.47 24.62
CA GLY A 150 18.66 3.12 24.33
C GLY A 150 18.70 4.62 24.63
N ARG A 151 19.79 5.30 24.23
CA ARG A 151 20.04 6.72 24.53
C ARG A 151 20.41 7.55 23.31
N GLY A 152 20.19 8.86 23.43
CA GLY A 152 20.46 9.83 22.38
C GLY A 152 19.43 9.77 21.26
N ASP A 153 19.80 10.32 20.11
CA ASP A 153 18.92 10.42 18.95
C ASP A 153 18.44 9.04 18.45
N LEU A 154 17.22 9.00 17.91
CA LEU A 154 16.69 7.86 17.18
C LEU A 154 16.80 8.13 15.68
N THR A 155 17.51 7.28 14.95
CA THR A 155 17.65 7.40 13.49
C THR A 155 17.01 6.22 12.78
N VAL A 156 16.13 6.52 11.82
CA VAL A 156 15.63 5.56 10.83
C VAL A 156 16.36 5.78 9.52
N ASN A 157 17.04 4.75 9.05
CA ASN A 157 17.71 4.74 7.75
C ASN A 157 16.80 4.07 6.72
N VAL A 158 16.54 4.77 5.62
CA VAL A 158 15.72 4.28 4.51
C VAL A 158 16.59 4.21 3.25
N GLN A 159 16.88 3.00 2.79
CA GLN A 159 17.63 2.77 1.57
C GLN A 159 16.77 3.08 0.36
N ILE A 160 17.37 3.75 -0.62
CA ILE A 160 16.73 4.08 -1.89
C ILE A 160 17.48 3.43 -3.04
N THR A 161 16.75 2.77 -3.93
CA THR A 161 17.30 2.14 -5.14
C THR A 161 16.47 2.47 -6.37
N GLY A 162 17.02 2.22 -7.57
CA GLY A 162 16.33 2.42 -8.85
C GLY A 162 16.29 3.87 -9.37
N GLN A 163 16.44 4.87 -8.49
CA GLN A 163 16.46 6.29 -8.89
C GLN A 163 17.62 7.05 -8.24
N ARG A 164 18.02 8.16 -8.88
CA ARG A 164 19.13 9.02 -8.43
C ARG A 164 18.60 10.20 -7.63
N PHE A 165 19.21 10.50 -6.48
CA PHE A 165 18.98 11.74 -5.75
C PHE A 165 19.36 12.97 -6.60
N VAL A 166 18.47 13.96 -6.69
CA VAL A 166 18.68 15.17 -7.51
C VAL A 166 18.63 16.47 -6.73
N GLY A 167 18.14 16.44 -5.49
CA GLY A 167 18.14 17.61 -4.63
C GLY A 167 17.10 17.55 -3.52
N GLN A 168 17.16 18.55 -2.66
CA GLN A 168 16.26 18.73 -1.53
C GLN A 168 15.53 20.06 -1.67
N THR A 169 14.24 20.07 -1.33
CA THR A 169 13.45 21.29 -1.17
C THR A 169 12.84 21.33 0.22
N ALA A 170 12.12 22.41 0.54
CA ALA A 170 11.37 22.52 1.80
C ALA A 170 10.32 21.41 2.00
N ASN A 171 9.94 20.71 0.93
CA ASN A 171 8.89 19.69 0.94
C ASN A 171 9.43 18.26 0.88
N GLY A 172 10.75 18.06 0.87
CA GLY A 172 11.35 16.72 0.83
C GLY A 172 12.55 16.55 -0.09
N LEU A 173 12.96 15.29 -0.21
CA LEU A 173 14.06 14.81 -1.04
C LEU A 173 13.52 14.36 -2.40
N HIS A 174 14.21 14.72 -3.49
CA HIS A 174 13.76 14.45 -4.86
C HIS A 174 14.67 13.43 -5.51
N PHE A 175 14.06 12.44 -6.14
CA PHE A 175 14.69 11.36 -6.87
C PHE A 175 14.19 11.34 -8.30
N GLN A 176 15.07 11.03 -9.25
CA GLN A 176 14.77 11.02 -10.67
C GLN A 176 15.17 9.68 -11.30
N SER A 177 14.25 9.09 -12.08
CA SER A 177 14.58 8.02 -13.02
C SER A 177 15.18 8.59 -14.31
N SER A 178 16.05 7.81 -14.96
CA SER A 178 16.45 8.05 -16.35
C SER A 178 15.26 8.10 -17.33
N ASP A 179 14.14 7.46 -16.97
CA ASP A 179 12.90 7.40 -17.76
C ASP A 179 11.99 8.63 -17.55
N GLY A 180 12.47 9.64 -16.81
CA GLY A 180 11.89 10.98 -16.73
C GLY A 180 11.02 11.23 -15.51
N LEU A 181 10.12 10.32 -15.13
CA LEU A 181 9.31 10.47 -13.91
C LEU A 181 10.14 10.13 -12.67
N GLY A 182 10.01 10.95 -11.63
CA GLY A 182 10.70 10.79 -10.36
C GLY A 182 9.74 10.72 -9.18
N PHE A 183 10.30 10.55 -7.98
CA PHE A 183 9.56 10.62 -6.73
C PHE A 183 10.09 11.70 -5.80
N ARG A 184 9.20 12.18 -4.94
CA ARG A 184 9.55 12.99 -3.78
C ARG A 184 9.31 12.17 -2.52
N TYR A 185 10.33 12.05 -1.68
CA TYR A 185 10.20 11.54 -0.31
C TYR A 185 10.01 12.73 0.63
N SER A 186 8.87 12.83 1.31
CA SER A 186 8.55 13.97 2.18
C SER A 186 9.37 13.95 3.48
N HIS A 187 9.39 15.09 4.18
CA HIS A 187 9.85 15.10 5.57
C HIS A 187 8.87 14.34 6.47
N ALA A 188 9.36 13.92 7.63
CA ALA A 188 8.62 13.10 8.58
C ALA A 188 8.01 13.95 9.69
N VAL A 189 7.16 13.32 10.49
CA VAL A 189 6.61 13.88 11.73
C VAL A 189 6.83 12.84 12.83
N TRP A 190 7.37 13.26 13.96
CA TRP A 190 7.39 12.45 15.18
C TRP A 190 6.13 12.71 15.99
N LEU A 191 5.47 11.64 16.43
CA LEU A 191 4.29 11.70 17.29
C LEU A 191 4.56 10.97 18.61
N ASP A 192 4.31 11.63 19.73
CA ASP A 192 4.36 11.00 21.06
C ASP A 192 3.03 10.32 21.43
N ALA A 193 3.00 9.68 22.60
CA ALA A 193 1.79 9.03 23.13
C ALA A 193 0.67 10.02 23.53
N ALA A 194 0.98 11.31 23.69
CA ALA A 194 0.03 12.37 23.97
C ALA A 194 -0.53 13.02 22.69
N GLY A 195 0.01 12.66 21.51
CA GLY A 195 -0.37 13.21 20.21
C GLY A 195 0.32 14.54 19.88
N HIS A 196 1.39 14.91 20.58
CA HIS A 196 2.21 16.04 20.17
C HIS A 196 3.00 15.69 18.92
N GLU A 197 3.14 16.67 18.02
CA GLU A 197 3.78 16.49 16.73
C GLU A 197 5.03 17.37 16.62
N TRP A 198 6.12 16.80 16.11
CA TRP A 198 7.32 17.54 15.75
C TRP A 198 7.72 17.24 14.30
N PRO A 199 7.89 18.27 13.44
CA PRO A 199 8.40 18.05 12.10
C PRO A 199 9.86 17.59 12.16
N ILE A 200 10.17 16.49 11.47
CA ILE A 200 11.51 15.91 11.41
C ILE A 200 12.01 15.97 9.97
N GLN A 201 13.09 16.70 9.74
CA GLN A 201 13.66 16.85 8.41
C GLN A 201 14.37 15.56 8.01
N ALA A 202 13.83 14.89 6.99
CA ALA A 202 14.56 13.85 6.26
C ALA A 202 15.78 14.45 5.52
N THR A 203 16.93 13.78 5.61
CA THR A 203 18.18 14.19 4.95
C THR A 203 18.73 13.07 4.09
N TRP A 204 19.40 13.41 2.99
CA TRP A 204 20.11 12.43 2.17
C TRP A 204 21.54 12.27 2.69
N GLN A 205 21.97 11.02 2.91
CA GLN A 205 23.30 10.63 3.36
C GLN A 205 23.85 9.61 2.37
N ASP A 206 24.64 10.08 1.39
CA ASP A 206 25.29 9.31 0.32
C ASP A 206 24.40 8.34 -0.49
N ASP A 207 23.90 7.27 0.13
CA ASP A 207 23.09 6.19 -0.43
C ASP A 207 21.73 5.96 0.28
N HIS A 208 21.40 6.71 1.34
CA HIS A 208 20.16 6.53 2.09
C HIS A 208 19.55 7.83 2.58
N ILE A 209 18.28 7.75 2.98
CA ILE A 209 17.59 8.81 3.71
C ILE A 209 17.78 8.55 5.21
N ALA A 210 18.27 9.55 5.94
CA ALA A 210 18.32 9.54 7.39
C ALA A 210 17.19 10.43 7.95
N ILE A 211 16.36 9.83 8.82
CA ILE A 211 15.32 10.51 9.59
C ILE A 211 15.73 10.44 11.06
N THR A 212 16.21 11.55 11.61
CA THR A 212 16.76 11.61 12.97
C THR A 212 15.84 12.39 13.90
N VAL A 213 15.29 11.71 14.90
CA VAL A 213 14.49 12.30 15.98
C VAL A 213 15.43 12.63 17.15
N PRO A 214 15.50 13.90 17.59
CA PRO A 214 16.31 14.30 18.73
C PRO A 214 15.98 13.49 19.99
N GLY A 215 17.00 13.08 20.73
CA GLY A 215 16.86 12.20 21.89
C GLY A 215 15.91 12.73 22.97
N GLU A 216 15.80 14.05 23.13
CA GLU A 216 14.86 14.69 24.05
C GLU A 216 13.38 14.50 23.69
N LEU A 217 13.07 14.11 22.45
CA LEU A 217 11.70 13.84 21.99
C LEU A 217 11.31 12.36 22.07
N VAL A 218 12.27 11.45 22.32
CA VAL A 218 12.07 9.98 22.31
C VAL A 218 11.60 9.45 23.68
N ALA A 219 11.34 10.34 24.64
CA ALA A 219 11.06 10.03 26.05
C ALA A 219 9.63 9.55 26.34
#